data_AF-A0A0F9BFV8-F1
#
_entry.id   AF-A0A0F9BFV8-F1
#
_cell.length_a   1.000
_cell.length_b   1.000
_cell.length_c   1.000
_cell.angle_alpha   90.00
_cell.angle_beta   90.00
_cell.angle_gamma   90.00
#
_symmetry.space_group_name_H-M   'P 1'
#
loop_
_entity.id
_entity.type
_entity.pdbx_description
1 polymer ?
#
loop_
_entity_poly.entity_id
_entity_poly.type
_entity_poly.pdbx_seq_one_letter_code
_entity_poly.pdbx_strand_id
1 'polypeptide(L)'
;YDDVYGAAAVGYLKPSTAGRDLDVSAGGEAGIDWANVGSPTTAVDLSATDIQLCDTTTTNTDMLTAAAVNAEVDTALNTAIPGGPTANSVNQRVLAIDDLTQASGGGDLAAILTDTNELQGDTHTAAEVWTSGTRTLSANPTLNDPTAAANADAVWDEARTGHTTQGTYGETMDTVVSGNAEAGTLSTTQMTTDLTEATDEHYNGRTIIWTSGVLIDQASNITAYLALTGRLTYTAVTEAPSAGDDFIIV
;
A
#
# COMPACT_ATOMS: atom_id res chain seq x y z
N TYR A 1 70.42 75.62 -70.90
CA TYR A 1 71.76 75.04 -71.15
C TYR A 1 72.29 74.44 -69.84
N ASP A 2 71.45 73.68 -69.15
CA ASP A 2 71.85 72.84 -67.99
C ASP A 2 70.94 71.60 -67.93
N ASP A 3 70.49 71.17 -69.12
CA ASP A 3 69.52 70.08 -69.38
C ASP A 3 70.14 68.99 -70.27
N VAL A 4 71.47 68.99 -70.47
CA VAL A 4 72.06 68.35 -71.66
C VAL A 4 73.00 67.17 -71.41
N TYR A 5 73.56 66.91 -70.22
CA TYR A 5 74.31 65.66 -70.01
C TYR A 5 74.29 65.15 -68.55
N GLY A 6 73.46 64.15 -68.29
CA GLY A 6 73.41 63.44 -67.01
C GLY A 6 72.43 62.26 -67.02
N ALA A 7 72.81 61.19 -67.74
CA ALA A 7 72.38 59.80 -67.57
C ALA A 7 70.87 59.49 -67.34
N ALA A 8 70.24 59.05 -68.42
CA ALA A 8 69.37 57.87 -68.53
C ALA A 8 68.44 57.47 -67.36
N ALA A 9 67.13 57.51 -67.64
CA ALA A 9 66.03 56.74 -67.02
C ALA A 9 65.79 57.05 -65.52
N VAL A 10 64.59 57.28 -64.99
CA VAL A 10 63.26 56.71 -65.22
C VAL A 10 62.26 57.72 -64.62
N GLY A 11 60.96 57.59 -64.89
CA GLY A 11 59.90 58.44 -64.32
C GLY A 11 59.71 58.23 -62.80
N TYR A 12 60.67 58.70 -61.99
CA TYR A 12 60.56 58.67 -60.55
C TYR A 12 59.61 59.78 -60.05
N LEU A 13 58.88 59.47 -58.98
CA LEU A 13 58.08 60.43 -58.21
C LEU A 13 59.00 61.59 -57.78
N LYS A 14 58.75 62.79 -58.32
CA LYS A 14 59.58 63.97 -58.02
C LYS A 14 59.08 64.67 -56.75
N PRO A 15 59.99 65.11 -55.87
CA PRO A 15 59.65 65.90 -54.68
C PRO A 15 59.08 67.27 -55.08
N SER A 16 58.20 67.84 -54.25
CA SER A 16 57.64 69.20 -54.47
C SER A 16 58.66 70.33 -54.31
N THR A 17 59.88 70.00 -53.84
CA THR A 17 61.05 70.88 -53.78
C THR A 17 62.21 70.18 -54.47
N ALA A 18 62.84 70.82 -55.46
CA ALA A 18 63.87 70.19 -56.31
C ALA A 18 65.07 69.63 -55.50
N GLY A 19 65.46 68.37 -55.79
CA GLY A 19 66.69 67.74 -55.28
C GLY A 19 66.55 66.67 -54.17
N ARG A 20 65.37 66.11 -53.90
CA ARG A 20 65.14 65.06 -52.88
C ARG A 20 64.53 63.77 -53.47
N ASP A 21 65.28 62.69 -53.62
CA ASP A 21 64.75 61.39 -54.07
C ASP A 21 64.22 60.54 -52.89
N LEU A 22 63.28 59.61 -53.14
CA LEU A 22 62.79 58.64 -52.14
C LEU A 22 63.89 57.59 -51.89
N ASP A 23 64.37 57.50 -50.65
CA ASP A 23 65.44 56.57 -50.27
C ASP A 23 64.96 55.10 -50.33
N VAL A 24 65.61 54.29 -51.16
CA VAL A 24 65.34 52.86 -51.35
C VAL A 24 66.58 52.06 -50.96
N SER A 25 66.41 51.03 -50.15
CA SER A 25 67.52 50.19 -49.70
C SER A 25 68.19 49.46 -50.89
N ALA A 26 69.42 48.99 -50.72
CA ALA A 26 70.10 48.15 -51.71
C ALA A 26 69.38 46.81 -51.99
N GLY A 27 68.43 46.40 -51.13
CA GLY A 27 67.55 45.24 -51.27
C GLY A 27 66.22 45.54 -51.96
N GLY A 28 65.91 46.81 -52.25
CA GLY A 28 64.70 47.23 -52.95
C GLY A 28 63.52 47.61 -52.05
N GLU A 29 63.69 47.63 -50.73
CA GLU A 29 62.65 48.12 -49.82
C GLU A 29 62.69 49.66 -49.74
N ALA A 30 61.54 50.29 -49.99
CA ALA A 30 61.33 51.70 -49.70
C ALA A 30 60.78 51.83 -48.27
N GLY A 31 61.58 52.38 -47.35
CA GLY A 31 61.09 52.73 -46.02
C GLY A 31 60.20 53.97 -46.12
N ILE A 32 58.90 53.82 -45.86
CA ILE A 32 58.04 54.99 -45.66
C ILE A 32 58.24 55.46 -44.22
N ASP A 33 58.58 56.73 -44.02
CA ASP A 33 58.61 57.31 -42.69
C ASP A 33 57.16 57.52 -42.20
N TRP A 34 56.71 56.68 -41.28
CA TRP A 34 55.39 56.81 -40.67
C TRP A 34 55.22 58.13 -39.91
N ALA A 35 56.31 58.75 -39.44
CA ALA A 35 56.25 60.08 -38.81
C ALA A 35 55.95 61.20 -39.84
N ASN A 36 56.22 60.96 -41.13
CA ASN A 36 55.86 61.89 -42.23
C ASN A 36 54.41 61.74 -42.72
N VAL A 37 53.72 60.66 -42.33
CA VAL A 37 52.24 60.61 -42.31
C VAL A 37 51.73 61.34 -41.04
N GLY A 38 52.48 62.31 -40.53
CA GLY A 38 52.31 62.95 -39.21
C GLY A 38 51.30 64.09 -39.14
N SER A 39 50.18 63.98 -39.87
CA SER A 39 48.96 64.78 -39.71
C SER A 39 47.82 64.18 -40.56
N PRO A 40 47.44 62.90 -40.36
CA PRO A 40 46.39 62.29 -41.15
C PRO A 40 45.05 62.89 -40.72
N THR A 41 44.60 63.92 -41.42
CA THR A 41 43.25 64.47 -41.26
C THR A 41 42.20 63.58 -41.93
N THR A 42 42.63 62.49 -42.58
CA THR A 42 41.82 61.44 -43.21
C THR A 42 42.29 60.06 -42.76
N ALA A 43 41.36 59.14 -42.54
CA ALA A 43 41.64 57.75 -42.16
C ALA A 43 42.64 57.08 -43.12
N VAL A 44 43.58 56.29 -42.56
CA VAL A 44 44.47 55.41 -43.33
C VAL A 44 43.81 54.03 -43.35
N ASP A 45 43.11 53.72 -44.44
CA ASP A 45 42.48 52.41 -44.63
C ASP A 45 43.50 51.39 -45.16
N LEU A 46 43.66 50.27 -44.45
CA LEU A 46 44.59 49.18 -44.74
C LEU A 46 43.84 47.85 -44.98
N SER A 47 42.63 47.90 -45.54
CA SER A 47 41.67 46.79 -45.67
C SER A 47 42.17 45.47 -46.31
N ALA A 48 43.36 45.43 -46.89
CA ALA A 48 43.96 44.24 -47.52
C ALA A 48 45.35 43.88 -46.97
N THR A 49 45.73 44.42 -45.80
CA THR A 49 47.03 44.21 -45.16
C THR A 49 46.86 43.51 -43.81
N ASP A 50 47.64 42.47 -43.53
CA ASP A 50 47.70 41.87 -42.20
C ASP A 50 48.55 42.73 -41.26
N ILE A 51 47.99 43.13 -40.12
CA ILE A 51 48.71 43.86 -39.07
C ILE A 51 48.94 42.90 -37.91
N GLN A 52 50.19 42.53 -37.66
CA GLN A 52 50.52 41.52 -36.65
C GLN A 52 50.28 41.98 -35.20
N LEU A 53 50.49 43.28 -34.92
CA LEU A 53 50.27 43.85 -33.58
C LEU A 53 49.81 45.31 -33.72
N CYS A 54 48.70 45.65 -33.05
CA CYS A 54 48.28 47.03 -32.84
C CYS A 54 48.35 47.34 -31.33
N ASP A 55 49.20 48.28 -30.95
CA ASP A 55 49.51 48.59 -29.55
C ASP A 55 48.52 49.61 -28.93
N THR A 56 47.93 50.49 -29.74
CA THR A 56 47.00 51.53 -29.25
C THR A 56 45.77 51.62 -30.17
N THR A 57 44.79 50.76 -29.92
CA THR A 57 43.49 50.84 -30.60
C THR A 57 42.47 51.52 -29.69
N THR A 58 41.95 52.68 -30.10
CA THR A 58 40.98 53.45 -29.30
C THR A 58 39.52 53.14 -29.65
N THR A 59 39.25 52.57 -30.82
CA THR A 59 37.90 52.27 -31.32
C THR A 59 37.85 50.94 -32.07
N ASN A 60 38.27 49.85 -31.43
CA ASN A 60 38.04 48.50 -31.97
C ASN A 60 36.57 48.13 -31.73
N THR A 61 35.75 48.16 -32.79
CA THR A 61 34.31 47.88 -32.70
C THR A 61 33.98 46.42 -32.43
N ASP A 62 34.91 45.51 -32.71
CA ASP A 62 34.69 44.07 -32.56
C ASP A 62 35.16 43.55 -31.19
N MET A 63 35.85 44.40 -30.42
CA MET A 63 36.22 44.09 -29.04
C MET A 63 35.06 44.38 -28.09
N LEU A 64 34.62 43.35 -27.39
CA LEU A 64 33.70 43.52 -26.26
C LEU A 64 34.43 44.23 -25.11
N THR A 65 33.80 45.26 -24.56
CA THR A 65 34.31 45.92 -23.34
C THR A 65 34.09 45.01 -22.13
N ALA A 66 34.90 45.17 -21.07
CA ALA A 66 34.67 44.47 -19.80
C ALA A 66 33.25 44.74 -19.24
N ALA A 67 32.71 45.94 -19.46
CA ALA A 67 31.35 46.29 -19.07
C ALA A 67 30.30 45.51 -19.87
N ALA A 68 30.49 45.33 -21.18
CA ALA A 68 29.59 44.53 -22.02
C ALA A 68 29.59 43.06 -21.59
N VAL A 69 30.78 42.49 -21.31
CA VAL A 69 30.92 41.13 -20.79
C VAL A 69 30.21 40.99 -19.45
N ASN A 70 30.43 41.92 -18.51
CA ASN A 70 29.76 41.88 -17.21
C ASN A 70 28.24 41.98 -17.34
N ALA A 71 27.72 42.84 -18.22
CA ALA A 71 26.27 42.96 -18.43
C ALA A 71 25.63 41.67 -19.00
N GLU A 72 26.32 41.01 -19.93
CA GLU A 72 25.87 39.72 -20.47
C GLU A 72 25.89 38.63 -19.39
N VAL A 73 26.98 38.54 -18.62
CA VAL A 73 27.12 37.59 -17.50
C VAL A 73 26.07 37.85 -16.43
N ASP A 74 25.85 39.10 -16.04
CA ASP A 74 24.83 39.48 -15.06
C ASP A 74 23.43 39.07 -15.53
N THR A 75 23.13 39.26 -16.82
CA THR A 75 21.85 38.85 -17.41
C THR A 75 21.69 37.33 -17.39
N ALA A 76 22.73 36.59 -17.77
CA ALA A 76 22.72 35.13 -17.77
C ALA A 76 22.58 34.57 -16.35
N LEU A 77 23.34 35.12 -15.40
CA LEU A 77 23.29 34.73 -13.98
C LEU A 77 21.95 35.10 -13.35
N ASN A 78 21.39 36.28 -13.59
CA ASN A 78 20.09 36.66 -13.05
C ASN A 78 18.94 35.80 -13.61
N THR A 79 19.09 35.29 -14.83
CA THR A 79 18.14 34.33 -15.42
C THR A 79 18.28 32.94 -14.77
N ALA A 80 19.51 32.46 -14.59
CA ALA A 80 19.77 31.13 -14.03
C ALA A 80 19.56 31.06 -12.51
N ILE A 81 20.00 32.09 -11.79
CA ILE A 81 20.07 32.21 -10.32
C ILE A 81 19.61 33.62 -9.89
N PRO A 82 18.32 33.96 -10.04
CA PRO A 82 17.78 35.26 -9.63
C PRO A 82 17.78 35.41 -8.10
N GLY A 83 17.56 36.62 -7.59
CA GLY A 83 17.43 36.88 -6.14
C GLY A 83 16.28 36.13 -5.44
N GLY A 84 15.39 35.47 -6.20
CA GLY A 84 14.35 34.58 -5.68
C GLY A 84 13.94 33.52 -6.70
N PRO A 85 13.03 32.61 -6.33
CA PRO A 85 12.50 31.60 -7.23
C PRO A 85 11.73 32.26 -8.38
N THR A 86 12.10 31.92 -9.62
CA THR A 86 11.40 32.34 -10.84
C THR A 86 11.27 31.14 -11.76
N ALA A 87 10.37 31.19 -12.75
CA ALA A 87 10.13 30.06 -13.64
C ALA A 87 11.43 29.60 -14.33
N ASN A 88 11.73 28.31 -14.23
CA ASN A 88 12.91 27.64 -14.79
C ASN A 88 14.26 28.01 -14.16
N SER A 89 14.29 28.79 -13.07
CA SER A 89 15.55 29.10 -12.39
C SER A 89 16.01 27.96 -11.50
N VAL A 90 17.32 27.95 -11.20
CA VAL A 90 17.89 27.02 -10.21
C VAL A 90 17.20 27.19 -8.86
N ASN A 91 16.87 28.42 -8.47
CA ASN A 91 16.23 28.70 -7.18
C ASN A 91 14.81 28.16 -7.08
N GLN A 92 14.05 28.08 -8.19
CA GLN A 92 12.76 27.36 -8.20
C GLN A 92 12.94 25.86 -7.93
N ARG A 93 13.93 25.25 -8.58
CA ARG A 93 14.21 23.81 -8.41
C ARG A 93 14.69 23.50 -7.00
N VAL A 94 15.52 24.38 -6.43
CA VAL A 94 16.00 24.26 -5.04
C VAL A 94 14.84 24.40 -4.04
N LEU A 95 13.94 25.37 -4.24
CA LEU A 95 12.76 25.51 -3.39
C LEU A 95 11.90 24.24 -3.41
N ALA A 96 11.65 23.67 -4.59
CA ALA A 96 10.88 22.43 -4.70
C ALA A 96 11.55 21.23 -3.98
N ILE A 97 12.89 21.17 -3.96
CA ILE A 97 13.65 20.15 -3.21
C ILE A 97 13.56 20.41 -1.70
N ASP A 98 13.66 21.68 -1.29
CA ASP A 98 13.52 22.08 0.12
C ASP A 98 12.12 21.77 0.64
N ASP A 99 11.09 22.14 -0.11
CA ASP A 99 9.68 21.79 0.17
C ASP A 99 9.54 20.28 0.33
N LEU A 100 10.15 19.47 -0.54
CA LEU A 100 10.10 18.01 -0.45
C LEU A 100 10.75 17.45 0.82
N THR A 101 11.74 18.15 1.40
CA THR A 101 12.65 17.63 2.44
C THR A 101 12.54 18.32 3.80
N GLN A 102 11.78 19.41 3.93
CA GLN A 102 11.66 20.19 5.18
C GLN A 102 11.11 19.35 6.35
N ALA A 103 11.93 19.22 7.39
CA ALA A 103 11.68 18.38 8.56
C ALA A 103 10.69 18.96 9.60
N SER A 104 10.20 20.19 9.41
CA SER A 104 9.40 20.91 10.41
C SER A 104 7.90 21.01 10.09
N GLY A 105 7.37 20.07 9.30
CA GLY A 105 5.92 19.82 9.21
C GLY A 105 5.23 20.16 7.89
N GLY A 106 5.97 20.18 6.77
CA GLY A 106 5.39 20.41 5.45
C GLY A 106 5.96 19.59 4.30
N GLY A 107 7.12 18.92 4.47
CA GLY A 107 7.73 18.19 3.38
C GLY A 107 7.24 16.76 3.22
N ASP A 108 6.88 16.40 1.99
CA ASP A 108 6.27 15.11 1.69
C ASP A 108 7.15 13.94 2.17
N LEU A 109 8.49 14.03 2.07
CA LEU A 109 9.37 12.94 2.55
C LEU A 109 9.40 12.82 4.08
N ALA A 110 9.32 13.93 4.82
CA ALA A 110 9.29 13.90 6.28
C ALA A 110 7.96 13.33 6.81
N ALA A 111 6.86 13.67 6.14
CA ALA A 111 5.54 13.09 6.40
C ALA A 111 5.53 11.59 6.06
N ILE A 112 5.98 11.21 4.84
CA ILE A 112 6.07 9.80 4.42
C ILE A 112 6.95 8.98 5.37
N LEU A 113 8.07 9.52 5.84
CA LEU A 113 8.94 8.81 6.79
C LEU A 113 8.25 8.62 8.14
N THR A 114 7.48 9.59 8.62
CA THR A 114 6.64 9.46 9.81
C THR A 114 5.62 8.34 9.62
N ASP A 115 4.83 8.39 8.55
CA ASP A 115 3.79 7.39 8.27
C ASP A 115 4.40 5.98 8.05
N THR A 116 5.57 5.91 7.40
CA THR A 116 6.29 4.64 7.18
C THR A 116 6.81 4.08 8.49
N ASN A 117 7.28 4.92 9.43
CA ASN A 117 7.67 4.47 10.76
C ASN A 117 6.47 3.98 11.58
N GLU A 118 5.29 4.58 11.41
CA GLU A 118 4.04 4.06 12.01
C GLU A 118 3.68 2.68 11.45
N LEU A 119 3.78 2.49 10.13
CA LEU A 119 3.55 1.20 9.46
C LEU A 119 4.61 0.13 9.78
N GLN A 120 5.87 0.51 10.00
CA GLN A 120 6.96 -0.42 10.33
C GLN A 120 7.04 -0.71 11.84
N GLY A 121 6.58 0.21 12.68
CA GLY A 121 6.34 -0.04 14.10
C GLY A 121 5.15 -0.98 14.32
N ASP A 122 4.28 -1.11 13.32
CA ASP A 122 3.23 -2.12 13.24
C ASP A 122 3.80 -3.50 12.82
N THR A 123 4.88 -3.93 13.46
CA THR A 123 5.21 -5.35 13.47
C THR A 123 4.17 -6.04 14.32
N HIS A 124 3.02 -6.39 13.74
CA HIS A 124 2.29 -7.54 14.23
C HIS A 124 3.05 -8.78 13.73
N THR A 125 4.05 -9.25 14.48
CA THR A 125 4.65 -10.56 14.21
C THR A 125 3.56 -11.62 14.15
N ALA A 126 3.77 -12.73 13.44
CA ALA A 126 2.80 -13.83 13.45
C ALA A 126 2.49 -14.31 14.89
N ALA A 127 3.42 -14.11 15.85
CA ALA A 127 3.14 -14.26 17.27
C ALA A 127 2.15 -13.19 17.77
N GLU A 128 2.36 -11.90 17.58
CA GLU A 128 1.39 -10.85 17.98
C GLU A 128 0.00 -10.98 17.30
N VAL A 129 -0.05 -11.51 16.07
CA VAL A 129 -1.28 -11.84 15.34
C VAL A 129 -2.00 -13.07 15.91
N TRP A 130 -1.26 -14.07 16.42
CA TRP A 130 -1.80 -15.40 16.77
C TRP A 130 -1.73 -15.73 18.27
N THR A 131 -1.05 -14.92 19.07
CA THR A 131 -0.72 -15.17 20.48
C THR A 131 -1.39 -14.15 21.42
N SER A 132 -2.08 -13.13 20.89
CA SER A 132 -3.02 -12.34 21.68
C SER A 132 -4.32 -13.13 21.86
N GLY A 133 -4.57 -13.64 23.07
CA GLY A 133 -5.80 -14.35 23.45
C GLY A 133 -7.09 -13.52 23.36
N THR A 134 -7.05 -12.31 22.78
CA THR A 134 -8.21 -11.48 22.51
C THR A 134 -7.90 -10.61 21.29
N ARG A 135 -8.42 -11.01 20.12
CA ARG A 135 -8.57 -10.08 18.99
C ARG A 135 -9.77 -9.20 19.30
N THR A 136 -9.55 -7.99 19.80
CA THR A 136 -10.57 -6.95 19.66
C THR A 136 -10.51 -6.47 18.22
N LEU A 137 -11.24 -7.16 17.34
CA LEU A 137 -11.48 -6.67 15.97
C LEU A 137 -12.43 -5.47 16.09
N SER A 138 -11.87 -4.27 16.28
CA SER A 138 -12.61 -3.02 16.52
C SER A 138 -13.60 -2.67 15.40
N ALA A 139 -13.57 -3.36 14.26
CA ALA A 139 -14.46 -3.15 13.13
C ALA A 139 -15.69 -4.08 13.09
N ASN A 140 -15.76 -5.14 13.92
CA ASN A 140 -16.95 -5.99 13.93
C ASN A 140 -17.20 -6.69 15.29
N PRO A 141 -18.13 -6.16 16.13
CA PRO A 141 -18.58 -6.82 17.37
C PRO A 141 -19.50 -8.04 17.15
N THR A 142 -19.75 -8.46 15.90
CA THR A 142 -20.67 -9.56 15.55
C THR A 142 -19.96 -10.83 15.06
N LEU A 143 -18.72 -11.08 15.50
CA LEU A 143 -18.26 -12.46 15.54
C LEU A 143 -19.07 -13.11 16.66
N ASN A 144 -20.28 -13.55 16.34
CA ASN A 144 -21.23 -14.22 17.22
C ASN A 144 -20.69 -15.61 17.60
N ASP A 145 -19.42 -15.71 17.98
CA ASP A 145 -18.76 -16.94 18.35
C ASP A 145 -19.49 -17.47 19.60
N PRO A 146 -20.18 -18.61 19.49
CA PRO A 146 -20.89 -19.16 20.64
C PRO A 146 -19.89 -19.50 21.74
N THR A 147 -20.24 -19.18 22.99
CA THR A 147 -19.41 -19.58 24.13
C THR A 147 -19.31 -21.10 24.17
N ALA A 148 -18.25 -21.64 24.79
CA ALA A 148 -18.13 -23.08 24.99
C ALA A 148 -19.36 -23.66 25.73
N ALA A 149 -19.93 -22.89 26.65
CA ALA A 149 -21.18 -23.23 27.33
C ALA A 149 -22.37 -23.23 26.37
N ALA A 150 -22.54 -22.21 25.53
CA ALA A 150 -23.62 -22.15 24.54
C ALA A 150 -23.55 -23.32 23.54
N ASN A 151 -22.34 -23.70 23.13
CA ASN A 151 -22.13 -24.90 22.31
C ASN A 151 -22.48 -26.18 23.06
N ALA A 152 -22.09 -26.30 24.34
CA ALA A 152 -22.40 -27.47 25.15
C ALA A 152 -23.91 -27.61 25.35
N ASP A 153 -24.59 -26.53 25.75
CA ASP A 153 -26.04 -26.51 25.93
C ASP A 153 -26.74 -26.89 24.61
N ALA A 154 -26.35 -26.29 23.48
CA ALA A 154 -26.92 -26.62 22.17
C ALA A 154 -26.74 -28.08 21.76
N VAL A 155 -25.58 -28.69 22.07
CA VAL A 155 -25.31 -30.09 21.73
C VAL A 155 -26.05 -31.06 22.66
N TRP A 156 -26.13 -30.76 23.96
CA TRP A 156 -26.75 -31.66 24.94
C TRP A 156 -28.28 -31.55 24.97
N ASP A 157 -28.84 -30.40 24.62
CA ASP A 157 -30.29 -30.16 24.49
C ASP A 157 -30.81 -30.41 23.07
N GLU A 158 -29.98 -30.93 22.16
CA GLU A 158 -30.37 -31.24 20.78
C GLU A 158 -31.48 -32.32 20.76
N ALA A 159 -32.52 -32.07 19.97
CA ALA A 159 -33.70 -32.94 19.96
C ALA A 159 -33.41 -34.26 19.23
N ARG A 160 -33.71 -35.40 19.87
CA ARG A 160 -33.62 -36.74 19.23
C ARG A 160 -34.41 -36.85 17.92
N THR A 161 -35.49 -36.08 17.77
CA THR A 161 -36.31 -36.07 16.54
C THR A 161 -35.52 -35.63 15.29
N GLY A 162 -34.39 -34.94 15.44
CA GLY A 162 -33.47 -34.59 14.34
C GLY A 162 -32.53 -35.71 13.92
N HIS A 163 -32.51 -36.83 14.64
CA HIS A 163 -31.49 -37.87 14.56
C HIS A 163 -32.04 -39.23 14.07
N THR A 164 -33.15 -39.26 13.36
CA THR A 164 -33.88 -40.49 12.95
C THR A 164 -33.47 -41.04 11.58
N THR A 165 -32.46 -40.44 10.93
CA THR A 165 -32.04 -40.87 9.59
C THR A 165 -31.38 -42.25 9.63
N GLN A 166 -31.87 -43.18 8.81
CA GLN A 166 -31.34 -44.55 8.72
C GLN A 166 -29.83 -44.57 8.49
N GLY A 167 -29.12 -45.40 9.26
CA GLY A 167 -27.66 -45.56 9.16
C GLY A 167 -26.84 -44.49 9.87
N THR A 168 -27.48 -43.52 10.54
CA THR A 168 -26.79 -42.59 11.44
C THR A 168 -26.65 -43.17 12.84
N TYR A 169 -25.68 -42.69 13.62
CA TYR A 169 -25.56 -43.10 15.03
C TYR A 169 -26.81 -42.78 15.86
N GLY A 170 -27.47 -41.68 15.53
CA GLY A 170 -28.65 -41.22 16.25
C GLY A 170 -29.88 -42.10 16.09
N GLU A 171 -30.00 -42.84 14.98
CA GLU A 171 -31.12 -43.76 14.73
C GLU A 171 -31.20 -44.85 15.79
N THR A 172 -30.06 -45.31 16.31
CA THR A 172 -30.02 -46.31 17.38
C THR A 172 -30.71 -45.82 18.66
N MET A 173 -30.65 -44.51 18.95
CA MET A 173 -31.25 -43.89 20.14
C MET A 173 -32.75 -43.55 19.95
N ASP A 174 -33.23 -43.55 18.70
CA ASP A 174 -34.65 -43.38 18.38
C ASP A 174 -35.46 -44.64 18.72
N THR A 175 -34.80 -45.81 18.82
CA THR A 175 -35.44 -47.07 19.22
C THR A 175 -35.91 -47.10 20.67
N VAL A 176 -35.41 -46.19 21.51
CA VAL A 176 -35.80 -46.04 22.91
C VAL A 176 -37.10 -45.26 23.00
N VAL A 177 -38.15 -45.93 23.48
CA VAL A 177 -39.47 -45.33 23.67
C VAL A 177 -39.56 -44.77 25.08
N SER A 178 -39.99 -43.52 25.23
CA SER A 178 -40.23 -42.89 26.54
C SER A 178 -41.74 -42.73 26.74
N GLY A 179 -42.21 -42.83 27.98
CA GLY A 179 -43.60 -42.61 28.32
C GLY A 179 -43.80 -42.38 29.81
N ASN A 180 -45.06 -42.16 30.18
CA ASN A 180 -45.51 -41.91 31.55
C ASN A 180 -46.56 -42.93 31.95
N ALA A 181 -46.51 -43.41 33.19
CA ALA A 181 -47.60 -44.17 33.78
C ALA A 181 -48.82 -43.25 33.95
N GLU A 182 -50.00 -43.71 33.54
CA GLU A 182 -51.24 -42.93 33.58
C GLU A 182 -52.19 -43.43 34.68
N ALA A 183 -53.13 -42.59 35.10
CA ALA A 183 -54.16 -42.99 36.04
C ALA A 183 -55.04 -44.09 35.43
N GLY A 184 -55.22 -45.19 36.15
CA GLY A 184 -55.95 -46.35 35.63
C GLY A 184 -55.59 -47.63 36.35
N THR A 185 -55.06 -48.61 35.63
CA THR A 185 -54.48 -49.81 36.24
C THR A 185 -53.06 -49.50 36.64
N LEU A 186 -52.74 -49.58 37.93
CA LEU A 186 -51.38 -49.41 38.45
C LEU A 186 -51.14 -50.50 39.50
N SER A 187 -50.22 -51.42 39.21
CA SER A 187 -49.97 -52.60 40.04
C SER A 187 -48.55 -53.12 39.85
N THR A 188 -48.17 -54.12 40.65
CA THR A 188 -46.84 -54.75 40.55
C THR A 188 -46.64 -55.56 39.28
N THR A 189 -47.66 -55.78 38.44
CA THR A 189 -47.51 -56.56 37.19
C THR A 189 -48.05 -55.85 35.95
N GLN A 190 -48.72 -54.72 36.12
CA GLN A 190 -49.40 -54.02 35.02
C GLN A 190 -49.50 -52.53 35.30
N MET A 191 -49.36 -51.72 34.25
CA MET A 191 -49.64 -50.29 34.30
C MET A 191 -50.32 -49.76 33.03
N THR A 192 -51.25 -48.82 33.19
CA THR A 192 -51.74 -47.96 32.10
C THR A 192 -50.67 -46.92 31.77
N THR A 193 -50.49 -46.60 30.49
CA THR A 193 -49.48 -45.64 30.00
C THR A 193 -50.08 -44.65 29.03
N ASP A 194 -49.34 -43.58 28.76
CA ASP A 194 -49.64 -42.57 27.73
C ASP A 194 -49.25 -43.00 26.30
N LEU A 195 -48.72 -44.22 26.14
CA LEU A 195 -48.30 -44.73 24.84
C LEU A 195 -49.49 -44.88 23.90
N THR A 196 -49.37 -44.30 22.71
CA THR A 196 -50.41 -44.31 21.67
C THR A 196 -50.18 -45.37 20.58
N GLU A 197 -49.36 -46.38 20.83
CA GLU A 197 -49.09 -47.46 19.87
C GLU A 197 -50.39 -48.25 19.60
N ALA A 198 -50.71 -48.43 18.32
CA ALA A 198 -52.00 -48.96 17.89
C ALA A 198 -52.05 -50.50 17.82
N THR A 199 -50.91 -51.16 17.98
CA THR A 199 -50.78 -52.61 17.81
C THR A 199 -50.64 -53.31 19.15
N ASP A 200 -51.52 -54.27 19.43
CA ASP A 200 -51.35 -55.17 20.58
C ASP A 200 -50.01 -55.92 20.49
N GLU A 201 -49.42 -56.22 21.64
CA GLU A 201 -48.15 -56.96 21.77
C GLU A 201 -46.90 -56.28 21.18
N HIS A 202 -46.99 -55.04 20.69
CA HIS A 202 -45.88 -54.35 20.02
C HIS A 202 -44.58 -54.29 20.86
N TYR A 203 -44.72 -54.13 22.18
CA TYR A 203 -43.58 -54.03 23.10
C TYR A 203 -43.21 -55.36 23.79
N ASN A 204 -43.85 -56.48 23.42
CA ASN A 204 -43.61 -57.76 24.07
C ASN A 204 -42.16 -58.22 23.86
N GLY A 205 -41.50 -58.64 24.94
CA GLY A 205 -40.09 -59.04 24.95
C GLY A 205 -39.09 -57.89 25.11
N ARG A 206 -39.54 -56.63 25.08
CA ARG A 206 -38.71 -55.47 25.43
C ARG A 206 -38.58 -55.30 26.94
N THR A 207 -37.59 -54.54 27.36
CA THR A 207 -37.35 -54.24 28.78
C THR A 207 -37.89 -52.85 29.09
N ILE A 208 -38.73 -52.75 30.14
CA ILE A 208 -39.10 -51.48 30.72
C ILE A 208 -38.13 -51.12 31.85
N ILE A 209 -37.74 -49.85 31.93
CA ILE A 209 -36.95 -49.27 33.03
C ILE A 209 -37.64 -48.00 33.49
N TRP A 210 -37.93 -47.88 34.79
CA TRP A 210 -38.49 -46.66 35.35
C TRP A 210 -37.38 -45.65 35.62
N THR A 211 -37.60 -44.41 35.20
CA THR A 211 -36.61 -43.30 35.33
C THR A 211 -37.01 -42.29 36.39
N SER A 212 -38.19 -42.45 36.99
CA SER A 212 -38.63 -41.71 38.17
C SER A 212 -39.56 -42.57 39.05
N GLY A 213 -40.09 -41.97 40.12
CA GLY A 213 -40.98 -42.65 41.05
C GLY A 213 -40.28 -43.66 41.98
N VAL A 214 -41.08 -44.52 42.60
CA VAL A 214 -40.59 -45.51 43.60
C VAL A 214 -39.82 -46.67 42.96
N LEU A 215 -40.01 -46.88 41.65
CA LEU A 215 -39.36 -47.96 40.89
C LEU A 215 -38.11 -47.48 40.14
N ILE A 216 -37.62 -46.26 40.39
CA ILE A 216 -36.48 -45.69 39.66
C ILE A 216 -35.29 -46.67 39.58
N ASP A 217 -34.72 -46.79 38.38
CA ASP A 217 -33.64 -47.70 38.00
C ASP A 217 -33.99 -49.21 38.04
N GLN A 218 -35.20 -49.59 38.43
CA GLN A 218 -35.64 -50.98 38.31
C GLN A 218 -36.00 -51.30 36.85
N ALA A 219 -35.67 -52.52 36.42
CA ALA A 219 -36.01 -53.02 35.10
C ALA A 219 -36.92 -54.26 35.18
N SER A 220 -37.82 -54.43 34.22
CA SER A 220 -38.66 -55.62 34.09
C SER A 220 -38.93 -55.98 32.62
N ASN A 221 -39.22 -57.25 32.36
CA ASN A 221 -39.58 -57.70 31.01
C ASN A 221 -41.05 -57.45 30.76
N ILE A 222 -41.36 -56.78 29.64
CA ILE A 222 -42.73 -56.61 29.14
C ILE A 222 -43.19 -57.94 28.55
N THR A 223 -44.32 -58.43 29.02
CA THR A 223 -44.94 -59.70 28.59
C THR A 223 -46.21 -59.50 27.78
N ALA A 224 -46.80 -58.29 27.81
CA ALA A 224 -47.89 -57.90 26.91
C ALA A 224 -48.05 -56.38 26.81
N TYR A 225 -48.66 -55.92 25.71
CA TYR A 225 -49.17 -54.54 25.55
C TYR A 225 -50.57 -54.58 24.93
N LEU A 226 -51.49 -53.80 25.48
CA LEU A 226 -52.85 -53.63 24.96
C LEU A 226 -53.02 -52.21 24.42
N ALA A 227 -53.09 -52.08 23.10
CA ALA A 227 -53.11 -50.81 22.38
C ALA A 227 -54.33 -49.95 22.72
N LEU A 228 -55.50 -50.57 22.86
CA LEU A 228 -56.75 -49.84 23.12
C LEU A 228 -56.73 -49.06 24.45
N THR A 229 -55.97 -49.55 25.43
CA THR A 229 -55.92 -48.98 26.78
C THR A 229 -54.53 -48.47 27.16
N GLY A 230 -53.56 -48.52 26.24
CA GLY A 230 -52.15 -48.23 26.54
C GLY A 230 -51.59 -49.05 27.70
N ARG A 231 -52.04 -50.30 27.91
CA ARG A 231 -51.72 -51.07 29.13
C ARG A 231 -50.56 -52.02 28.89
N LEU A 232 -49.47 -51.83 29.63
CA LEU A 232 -48.34 -52.75 29.69
C LEU A 232 -48.58 -53.80 30.77
N THR A 233 -48.18 -55.04 30.48
CA THR A 233 -48.03 -56.12 31.46
C THR A 233 -46.56 -56.50 31.49
N TYR A 234 -46.01 -56.69 32.68
CA TYR A 234 -44.61 -57.00 32.90
C TYR A 234 -44.42 -58.01 34.03
N THR A 235 -43.22 -58.58 34.12
CA THR A 235 -42.85 -59.46 35.23
C THR A 235 -42.92 -58.67 36.54
N ALA A 236 -43.37 -59.32 37.63
CA ALA A 236 -43.63 -58.65 38.89
C ALA A 236 -42.47 -57.77 39.38
N VAL A 237 -42.76 -56.50 39.66
CA VAL A 237 -41.85 -55.53 40.28
C VAL A 237 -42.10 -55.42 41.79
N THR A 238 -41.23 -54.68 42.49
CA THR A 238 -41.25 -54.58 43.96
C THR A 238 -42.42 -53.77 44.51
N GLU A 239 -42.87 -52.75 43.78
CA GLU A 239 -43.98 -51.86 44.13
C GLU A 239 -44.85 -51.54 42.90
N ALA A 240 -46.03 -50.95 43.10
CA ALA A 240 -46.82 -50.43 41.98
C ALA A 240 -46.31 -49.04 41.56
N PRO A 241 -46.22 -48.74 40.25
CA PRO A 241 -45.93 -47.38 39.79
C PRO A 241 -47.07 -46.43 40.15
N SER A 242 -46.75 -45.14 40.24
CA SER A 242 -47.73 -44.06 40.42
C SER A 242 -48.05 -43.38 39.10
N ALA A 243 -49.22 -42.74 39.01
CA ALA A 243 -49.54 -41.92 37.85
C ALA A 243 -48.58 -40.73 37.76
N GLY A 244 -47.98 -40.52 36.59
CA GLY A 244 -46.93 -39.54 36.33
C GLY A 244 -45.50 -40.07 36.48
N ASP A 245 -45.30 -41.33 36.88
CA ASP A 245 -43.96 -41.93 36.90
C ASP A 245 -43.47 -42.14 35.46
N ASP A 246 -42.26 -41.67 35.18
CA ASP A 246 -41.59 -41.77 33.88
C ASP A 246 -40.94 -43.14 33.69
N PHE A 247 -40.95 -43.62 32.45
CA PHE A 247 -40.25 -44.85 32.07
C PHE A 247 -39.68 -44.77 30.65
N ILE A 248 -38.78 -45.70 30.37
CA ILE A 248 -38.29 -45.99 29.03
C ILE A 248 -38.46 -47.47 28.70
N ILE A 249 -38.59 -47.78 27.40
CA ILE A 249 -38.60 -49.14 26.85
C ILE A 249 -37.41 -49.27 25.90
N VAL A 250 -36.58 -50.29 26.14
CA VAL A 250 -35.38 -50.64 25.37
C VAL A 250 -35.45 -52.04 24.79
#